data_AF-A0A7Y2ZZH2-F1
#
_entry.id   AF-A0A7Y2ZZH2-F1
#
_cell.length_a   1.000
_cell.length_b   1.000
_cell.length_c   1.000
_cell.angle_alpha   90.00
_cell.angle_beta   90.00
_cell.angle_gamma   90.00
#
_symmetry.space_group_name_H-M   'P 1'
#
loop_
_entity.id
_entity.type
_entity.pdbx_description
1 polymer ?
#
loop_
_entity_poly.entity_id
_entity_poly.type
_entity_poly.pdbx_seq_one_letter_code
_entity_poly.pdbx_strand_id
1 'polypeptide(L)'
;ADIKDITGEKQVRKKPDPVFYAKIFLSIAQNFDLQNEKIVQDLASYETARMDLIKNLRAEDETSPVVPGYQDEFRSGNLTDSDRMITERMEAWTLLMGCDPIQRRDEISGFFVTNSRQTIDYVLEKTPESKKILAIDSIPMEENSVDKMATCSKELMKNLKIVAESPMPLDHDPFVAFPENFKFEKKVSLSIYLVPGVSPLEYFSRFLSFDSAHSGITKNRVKLKNTLIGYIGFSD
;
A
#
# COMPACT_ATOMS: atom_id res chain seq x y z
N ALA A 1 16.95 66.40 2.47
CA ALA A 1 15.90 65.41 2.78
C ALA A 1 16.30 64.13 2.05
N ASP A 2 16.91 63.19 2.78
CA ASP A 2 17.40 61.93 2.23
C ASP A 2 16.27 60.91 2.10
N ILE A 3 16.18 60.32 0.91
CA ILE A 3 15.25 59.25 0.57
C ILE A 3 15.85 57.96 1.15
N LYS A 4 15.20 57.39 2.17
CA LYS A 4 15.59 56.10 2.75
C LYS A 4 15.35 54.98 1.74
N ASP A 5 16.42 54.28 1.41
CA ASP A 5 16.44 53.00 0.70
C ASP A 5 15.54 51.98 1.41
N ILE A 6 14.44 51.60 0.76
CA ILE A 6 13.63 50.43 1.14
C ILE A 6 14.37 49.22 0.58
N THR A 7 15.32 48.71 1.36
CA THR A 7 15.96 47.42 1.11
C THR A 7 14.89 46.35 1.23
N GLY A 8 14.42 45.86 0.08
CA GLY A 8 13.51 44.73 0.00
C GLY A 8 14.14 43.50 0.65
N GLU A 9 13.62 43.11 1.81
CA GLU A 9 13.83 41.78 2.35
C GLU A 9 13.40 40.77 1.29
N LYS A 10 14.39 40.16 0.62
CA LYS A 10 14.18 38.93 -0.13
C LYS A 10 13.66 37.91 0.88
N GLN A 11 12.35 37.70 0.91
CA GLN A 11 11.76 36.56 1.59
C GLN A 11 12.47 35.31 1.06
N VAL A 12 13.34 34.73 1.89
CA VAL A 12 13.91 33.41 1.66
C VAL A 12 12.71 32.48 1.60
N ARG A 13 12.28 32.12 0.37
CA ARG A 13 11.22 31.14 0.17
C ARG A 13 11.67 29.89 0.94
N LYS A 14 11.03 29.62 2.07
CA LYS A 14 11.29 28.42 2.86
C LYS A 14 11.15 27.25 1.90
N LYS A 15 12.23 26.47 1.76
CA LYS A 15 12.17 25.23 0.97
C LYS A 15 11.02 24.41 1.56
N PRO A 16 10.11 23.94 0.71
CA PRO A 16 8.95 23.22 1.18
C PRO A 16 9.35 21.90 1.82
N ASP A 17 8.60 21.48 2.84
CA ASP A 17 8.92 20.32 3.67
C ASP A 17 8.79 19.02 2.84
N PRO A 18 9.89 18.28 2.61
CA PRO A 18 9.86 17.06 1.80
C PRO A 18 9.01 15.96 2.45
N VAL A 19 8.93 15.91 3.78
CA VAL A 19 8.09 14.93 4.50
C VAL A 19 6.62 15.24 4.27
N PHE A 20 6.25 16.52 4.32
CA PHE A 20 4.89 16.96 4.01
C PHE A 20 4.48 16.58 2.59
N TYR A 21 5.35 16.82 1.59
CA TYR A 21 5.04 16.42 0.21
C TYR A 21 4.93 14.92 0.04
N ALA A 22 5.81 14.13 0.66
CA ALA A 22 5.69 12.67 0.62
C ALA A 22 4.33 12.20 1.15
N LYS A 23 3.83 12.79 2.25
CA LYS A 23 2.48 12.50 2.79
C LYS A 23 1.37 12.85 1.81
N ILE A 24 1.41 14.05 1.22
CA ILE A 24 0.39 14.50 0.27
C ILE A 24 0.42 13.64 -1.00
N PHE A 25 1.61 13.38 -1.54
CA PHE A 25 1.80 12.54 -2.72
C PHE A 25 1.22 11.15 -2.52
N LEU A 26 1.57 10.49 -1.41
CA LEU A 26 1.06 9.14 -1.10
C LEU A 26 -0.45 9.14 -0.89
N SER A 27 -1.01 10.15 -0.23
CA SER A 27 -2.46 10.29 -0.05
C SER A 27 -3.20 10.41 -1.39
N ILE A 28 -2.68 11.24 -2.30
CA ILE A 28 -3.23 11.39 -3.66
C ILE A 28 -3.11 10.07 -4.43
N ALA A 29 -1.94 9.43 -4.39
CA ALA A 29 -1.69 8.17 -5.08
C ALA A 29 -2.64 7.06 -4.61
N GLN A 30 -2.80 6.89 -3.30
CA GLN A 30 -3.71 5.89 -2.72
C GLN A 30 -5.17 6.14 -3.09
N ASN A 31 -5.61 7.41 -3.10
CA ASN A 31 -6.96 7.76 -3.53
C ASN A 31 -7.16 7.48 -5.03
N PHE A 32 -6.15 7.74 -5.86
CA PHE A 32 -6.21 7.40 -7.28
C PHE A 32 -6.27 5.89 -7.50
N ASP A 33 -5.47 5.11 -6.76
CA ASP A 33 -5.50 3.64 -6.81
C ASP A 33 -6.89 3.10 -6.46
N LEU A 34 -7.54 3.64 -5.41
CA LEU A 34 -8.90 3.27 -5.02
C LEU A 34 -9.93 3.60 -6.10
N GLN A 35 -9.82 4.76 -6.74
CA GLN A 35 -10.73 5.15 -7.83
C GLN A 35 -10.53 4.25 -9.06
N ASN A 36 -9.28 3.95 -9.40
CA ASN A 36 -8.96 3.11 -10.55
C ASN A 36 -9.44 1.66 -10.35
N GLU A 37 -9.27 1.11 -9.14
CA GLU A 37 -9.79 -0.22 -8.80
C GLU A 37 -11.31 -0.28 -8.95
N LYS A 38 -12.03 0.75 -8.48
CA LYS A 38 -13.48 0.86 -8.67
C LYS A 38 -13.86 0.90 -10.15
N ILE A 39 -13.15 1.68 -10.97
CA ILE A 39 -13.40 1.76 -12.42
C ILE A 39 -13.20 0.40 -13.09
N VAL A 40 -12.11 -0.31 -12.75
CA VAL A 40 -11.83 -1.65 -13.29
C VAL A 40 -12.94 -2.63 -12.92
N GLN A 41 -13.42 -2.59 -11.67
CA GLN A 41 -14.52 -3.42 -11.21
C GLN A 41 -15.83 -3.10 -11.95
N ASP A 42 -16.17 -1.82 -12.09
CA ASP A 42 -17.36 -1.37 -12.82
C ASP A 42 -17.32 -1.83 -14.30
N LEU A 43 -16.16 -1.70 -14.96
CA LEU A 43 -15.96 -2.17 -16.32
C LEU A 43 -16.10 -3.71 -16.45
N ALA A 44 -15.55 -4.47 -15.51
CA ALA A 44 -15.69 -5.92 -15.50
C ALA A 44 -17.14 -6.37 -15.32
N SER A 45 -17.89 -5.67 -14.46
CA SER A 45 -19.32 -5.91 -14.27
C SER A 45 -20.13 -5.61 -15.53
N TYR A 46 -19.78 -4.53 -16.24
CA TYR A 46 -20.42 -4.14 -17.50
C TYR A 46 -20.16 -5.17 -18.61
N GLU A 47 -18.92 -5.63 -18.77
CA GLU A 47 -18.59 -6.65 -19.77
C GLU A 47 -19.29 -7.98 -19.45
N THR A 48 -19.40 -8.35 -18.18
CA THR A 48 -20.18 -9.54 -17.77
C THR A 48 -21.65 -9.40 -18.16
N ALA A 49 -22.29 -8.27 -17.82
CA ALA A 49 -23.68 -8.00 -18.18
C ALA A 49 -23.89 -7.94 -19.71
N ARG A 50 -22.92 -7.41 -20.45
CA ARG A 50 -22.92 -7.39 -21.91
C ARG A 50 -22.83 -8.80 -22.49
N MET A 51 -21.94 -9.64 -21.97
CA MET A 51 -21.82 -11.04 -22.39
C MET A 51 -23.10 -11.82 -22.13
N ASP A 52 -23.72 -11.62 -20.97
CA ASP A 52 -25.01 -12.22 -20.62
C ASP A 52 -26.13 -11.75 -21.56
N LEU A 53 -26.18 -10.46 -21.90
CA LEU A 53 -27.13 -9.94 -22.86
C LEU A 53 -26.94 -10.56 -24.25
N ILE A 54 -25.70 -10.63 -24.74
CA ILE A 54 -25.38 -11.25 -26.05
C ILE A 54 -25.76 -12.74 -26.04
N LYS A 55 -25.47 -13.46 -24.95
CA LYS A 55 -25.86 -14.86 -24.77
C LYS A 55 -27.39 -15.03 -24.82
N ASN A 56 -28.12 -14.16 -24.15
CA ASN A 56 -29.59 -14.19 -24.13
C ASN A 56 -30.21 -13.83 -25.49
N LEU A 57 -29.60 -12.90 -26.25
CA LEU A 57 -30.07 -12.54 -27.59
C LEU A 57 -29.75 -13.62 -28.64
N ARG A 58 -28.73 -14.44 -28.42
CA ARG A 58 -28.31 -15.52 -29.34
C ARG A 58 -29.11 -16.82 -29.22
N ALA A 59 -30.12 -16.88 -28.35
CA ALA A 59 -31.10 -17.96 -28.21
C ALA A 59 -30.61 -19.33 -28.74
N GLU A 60 -29.82 -20.04 -27.91
CA GLU A 60 -29.54 -21.49 -28.03
C GLU A 60 -28.93 -22.06 -29.33
N ASP A 61 -28.31 -21.29 -30.23
CA ASP A 61 -27.49 -21.91 -31.29
C ASP A 61 -26.04 -22.12 -30.81
N GLU A 62 -25.79 -23.31 -30.25
CA GLU A 62 -24.46 -23.89 -30.07
C GLU A 62 -23.83 -24.15 -31.44
N THR A 63 -23.28 -23.13 -32.11
CA THR A 63 -22.17 -23.28 -33.04
C THR A 63 -21.73 -21.92 -33.57
N SER A 64 -20.48 -21.54 -33.24
CA SER A 64 -19.58 -20.60 -33.95
C SER A 64 -18.87 -19.62 -33.00
N PRO A 65 -17.64 -19.19 -33.38
CA PRO A 65 -16.50 -19.21 -32.49
C PRO A 65 -16.42 -17.98 -31.58
N VAL A 66 -15.71 -18.18 -30.47
CA VAL A 66 -15.28 -17.15 -29.52
C VAL A 66 -14.75 -15.94 -30.31
N VAL A 67 -15.50 -14.84 -30.28
CA VAL A 67 -15.01 -13.55 -30.75
C VAL A 67 -13.81 -13.21 -29.85
N PRO A 68 -12.60 -13.02 -30.41
CA PRO A 68 -11.44 -12.66 -29.60
C PRO A 68 -11.77 -11.37 -28.86
N GLY A 69 -11.82 -11.46 -27.53
CA GLY A 69 -12.19 -10.35 -26.67
C GLY A 69 -11.17 -9.21 -26.80
N TYR A 70 -11.69 -7.99 -26.81
CA TYR A 70 -10.98 -6.72 -26.61
C TYR A 70 -10.31 -6.61 -25.21
N GLN A 71 -9.90 -7.73 -24.60
CA GLN A 71 -9.32 -7.74 -23.26
C GLN A 71 -7.83 -7.35 -23.24
N ASP A 72 -7.15 -7.37 -24.39
CA ASP A 72 -5.70 -7.16 -24.42
C ASP A 72 -5.31 -5.67 -24.51
N GLU A 73 -6.19 -4.81 -25.03
CA GLU A 73 -5.86 -3.39 -25.25
C GLU A 73 -5.96 -2.52 -23.98
N PHE A 74 -6.76 -2.92 -22.98
CA PHE A 74 -6.92 -2.15 -21.74
C PHE A 74 -5.85 -2.43 -20.67
N ARG A 75 -5.00 -3.45 -20.88
CA ARG A 75 -3.90 -3.78 -19.96
C ARG A 75 -2.57 -3.15 -20.39
N SER A 76 -2.45 -2.70 -21.63
CA SER A 76 -1.22 -2.14 -22.18
C SER A 76 -1.13 -0.61 -22.01
N GLY A 77 -1.46 -0.10 -20.82
CA GLY A 77 -1.04 1.23 -20.43
C GLY A 77 0.48 1.24 -20.28
N ASN A 78 1.16 2.23 -20.87
CA ASN A 78 2.63 2.39 -20.89
C ASN A 78 3.29 1.92 -19.57
N LEU A 79 3.87 0.72 -19.60
CA LEU A 79 4.60 0.10 -18.47
C LEU A 79 5.63 1.07 -17.86
N THR A 80 6.22 1.92 -18.69
CA THR A 80 7.25 2.90 -18.28
C THR A 80 6.76 3.99 -17.34
N ASP A 81 5.51 4.45 -17.43
CA ASP A 81 4.99 5.50 -16.53
C ASP A 81 4.44 4.89 -15.23
N SER A 82 3.91 3.66 -15.30
CA SER A 82 3.51 2.87 -14.12
C SER A 82 4.72 2.55 -13.22
N ASP A 83 5.83 2.07 -13.81
CA ASP A 83 7.06 1.76 -13.08
C ASP A 83 7.68 3.00 -12.42
N ARG A 84 7.61 4.15 -13.10
CA ARG A 84 8.08 5.43 -12.56
C ARG A 84 7.24 5.86 -11.36
N MET A 85 5.91 5.76 -11.44
CA MET A 85 5.03 6.07 -10.31
C MET A 85 5.26 5.14 -9.12
N ILE A 86 5.52 3.86 -9.34
CA ILE A 86 5.87 2.92 -8.26
C ILE A 86 7.17 3.36 -7.58
N THR A 87 8.18 3.73 -8.35
CA THR A 87 9.46 4.20 -7.81
C THR A 87 9.29 5.46 -6.95
N GLU A 88 8.57 6.47 -7.45
CA GLU A 88 8.28 7.71 -6.71
C GLU A 88 7.49 7.43 -5.40
N ARG A 89 6.58 6.45 -5.41
CA ARG A 89 5.87 5.99 -4.20
C ARG A 89 6.81 5.36 -3.19
N MET A 90 7.72 4.50 -3.64
CA MET A 90 8.69 3.86 -2.75
C MET A 90 9.67 4.87 -2.14
N GLU A 91 10.10 5.87 -2.91
CA GLU A 91 10.91 6.98 -2.40
C GLU A 91 10.16 7.79 -1.34
N ALA A 92 8.91 8.18 -1.62
CA ALA A 92 8.06 8.91 -0.68
C ALA A 92 7.86 8.13 0.63
N TRP A 93 7.60 6.82 0.55
CA TRP A 93 7.49 5.97 1.75
C TRP A 93 8.79 5.89 2.53
N THR A 94 9.92 5.76 1.84
CA THR A 94 11.24 5.72 2.48
C THR A 94 11.53 7.03 3.22
N LEU A 95 11.16 8.16 2.64
CA LEU A 95 11.27 9.47 3.30
C LEU A 95 10.41 9.55 4.56
N LEU A 96 9.17 9.05 4.54
CA LEU A 96 8.34 8.99 5.74
C LEU A 96 8.99 8.11 6.81
N MET A 97 9.53 6.95 6.43
CA MET A 97 10.18 6.03 7.36
C MET A 97 11.46 6.61 7.99
N GLY A 98 12.22 7.40 7.25
CA GLY A 98 13.48 8.00 7.72
C GLY A 98 13.34 9.34 8.44
N CYS A 99 12.31 10.13 8.11
CA CYS A 99 12.24 11.54 8.48
C CYS A 99 11.01 11.91 9.33
N ASP A 100 9.94 11.10 9.36
CA ASP A 100 8.73 11.48 10.08
C ASP A 100 8.97 11.54 11.61
N PRO A 101 8.78 12.70 12.26
CA PRO A 101 8.93 12.85 13.70
C PRO A 101 8.02 11.93 14.52
N ILE A 102 6.87 11.52 13.97
CA ILE A 102 5.96 10.54 14.59
C ILE A 102 6.66 9.19 14.72
N GLN A 103 7.42 8.80 13.70
CA GLN A 103 8.24 7.59 13.75
C GLN A 103 9.47 7.75 14.67
N ARG A 104 9.91 8.98 14.96
CA ARG A 104 11.03 9.20 15.89
C ARG A 104 10.68 9.01 17.37
N ARG A 105 9.39 8.94 17.74
CA ARG A 105 8.93 8.71 19.12
C ARG A 105 8.60 7.24 19.35
N ASP A 106 9.56 6.35 19.56
CA ASP A 106 9.39 4.95 20.03
C ASP A 106 8.32 4.04 19.34
N GLU A 107 7.66 4.57 18.31
CA GLU A 107 6.50 4.05 17.58
C GLU A 107 6.81 4.18 16.08
N ILE A 108 8.01 3.76 15.67
CA ILE A 108 8.23 3.42 14.25
C ILE A 108 7.25 2.28 13.99
N SER A 109 6.13 2.59 13.30
CA SER A 109 5.15 1.57 12.93
C SER A 109 5.81 0.48 12.08
N GLY A 110 6.90 0.82 11.36
CA GLY A 110 7.74 -0.15 10.65
C GLY A 110 6.99 -0.98 9.61
N PHE A 111 5.77 -0.54 9.32
CA PHE A 111 4.76 -1.27 8.62
C PHE A 111 4.35 -0.41 7.44
N PHE A 112 4.65 -0.93 6.25
CA PHE A 112 4.21 -0.35 5.01
C PHE A 112 2.89 -1.01 4.63
N VAL A 113 1.89 -0.23 4.23
CA VAL A 113 0.61 -0.77 3.76
C VAL A 113 0.24 -0.10 2.44
N THR A 114 -0.14 -0.91 1.46
CA THR A 114 -0.61 -0.44 0.16
C THR A 114 -1.89 -1.17 -0.26
N ASN A 115 -2.77 -0.46 -0.96
CA ASN A 115 -3.89 -1.04 -1.72
C ASN A 115 -3.56 -1.23 -3.21
N SER A 116 -2.44 -0.69 -3.67
CA SER A 116 -2.02 -0.80 -5.06
C SER A 116 -1.46 -2.19 -5.35
N ARG A 117 -2.15 -2.95 -6.21
CA ARG A 117 -1.70 -4.29 -6.63
C ARG A 117 -0.33 -4.26 -7.30
N GLN A 118 -0.11 -3.29 -8.18
CA GLN A 118 1.17 -3.11 -8.88
C GLN A 118 2.32 -2.82 -7.89
N THR A 119 2.05 -2.01 -6.87
CA THR A 119 3.06 -1.67 -5.86
C THR A 119 3.44 -2.89 -5.03
N ILE A 120 2.46 -3.69 -4.57
CA ILE A 120 2.79 -4.90 -3.81
C ILE A 120 3.52 -5.93 -4.67
N ASP A 121 3.09 -6.14 -5.92
CA ASP A 121 3.73 -7.11 -6.81
C ASP A 121 5.19 -6.71 -7.07
N TYR A 122 5.47 -5.42 -7.33
CA TYR A 122 6.83 -4.89 -7.46
C TYR A 122 7.67 -5.10 -6.20
N VAL A 123 7.12 -4.79 -5.02
CA VAL A 123 7.82 -4.94 -3.74
C VAL A 123 8.17 -6.41 -3.46
N LEU A 124 7.25 -7.33 -3.73
CA LEU A 124 7.47 -8.77 -3.56
C LEU A 124 8.46 -9.32 -4.58
N GLU A 125 8.42 -8.86 -5.84
CA GLU A 125 9.39 -9.23 -6.86
C GLU A 125 10.82 -8.82 -6.46
N LYS A 126 10.98 -7.64 -5.88
CA LYS A 126 12.28 -7.15 -5.36
C LYS A 126 12.70 -7.79 -4.04
N THR A 127 11.86 -8.63 -3.44
CA THR A 127 12.07 -9.19 -2.09
C THR A 127 11.69 -10.66 -2.04
N PRO A 128 12.44 -11.53 -2.75
CA PRO A 128 12.14 -12.96 -2.81
C PRO A 128 12.24 -13.67 -1.46
N GLU A 129 12.94 -13.09 -0.48
CA GLU A 129 13.03 -13.58 0.90
C GLU A 129 11.75 -13.33 1.73
N SER A 130 10.80 -12.56 1.20
CA SER A 130 9.56 -12.24 1.90
C SER A 130 8.67 -13.47 2.09
N LYS A 131 8.01 -13.56 3.24
CA LYS A 131 7.09 -14.66 3.58
C LYS A 131 5.73 -14.10 3.93
N LYS A 132 4.66 -14.64 3.34
CA LYS A 132 3.29 -14.32 3.76
C LYS A 132 3.07 -14.92 5.15
N ILE A 133 2.77 -14.07 6.14
CA ILE A 133 2.56 -14.48 7.53
C ILE A 133 1.10 -14.36 7.97
N LEU A 134 0.29 -13.58 7.26
CA LEU A 134 -1.14 -13.44 7.53
C LEU A 134 -1.91 -13.29 6.23
N ALA A 135 -3.07 -13.95 6.17
CA ALA A 135 -4.08 -13.76 5.15
C ALA A 135 -5.45 -13.67 5.84
N ILE A 136 -6.14 -12.55 5.66
CA ILE A 136 -7.52 -12.36 6.09
C ILE A 136 -8.31 -12.13 4.82
N ASP A 137 -9.24 -13.02 4.51
CA ASP A 137 -10.01 -12.95 3.27
C ASP A 137 -11.16 -11.95 3.36
N SER A 138 -11.58 -11.56 4.56
CA SER A 138 -12.64 -10.58 4.77
C SER A 138 -12.50 -9.81 6.09
N ILE A 139 -12.42 -8.49 5.99
CA ILE A 139 -12.36 -7.55 7.11
C ILE A 139 -13.75 -6.91 7.27
N PRO A 140 -14.31 -6.84 8.49
CA PRO A 140 -15.57 -6.15 8.73
C PRO A 140 -15.45 -4.67 8.38
N MET A 141 -16.40 -4.14 7.61
CA MET A 141 -16.56 -2.69 7.39
C MET A 141 -17.80 -2.11 8.09
N GLU A 142 -18.62 -2.92 8.76
CA GLU A 142 -19.86 -2.44 9.40
C GLU A 142 -19.62 -1.67 10.71
N GLU A 143 -20.36 -0.55 10.86
CA GLU A 143 -20.35 0.33 12.04
C GLU A 143 -20.88 -0.33 13.33
N ASN A 144 -21.59 -1.45 13.25
CA ASN A 144 -22.31 -2.03 14.39
C ASN A 144 -21.45 -2.91 15.34
N SER A 145 -20.12 -2.98 15.11
CA SER A 145 -19.22 -3.86 15.89
C SER A 145 -17.98 -3.18 16.46
N VAL A 146 -18.05 -1.86 16.70
CA VAL A 146 -16.90 -0.99 17.08
C VAL A 146 -16.04 -1.58 18.20
N ASP A 147 -16.64 -2.11 19.28
CA ASP A 147 -15.89 -2.59 20.43
C ASP A 147 -15.13 -3.90 20.17
N LYS A 148 -15.73 -4.82 19.41
CA LYS A 148 -15.10 -6.10 19.03
C LYS A 148 -13.99 -5.86 18.02
N MET A 149 -14.22 -4.96 17.06
CA MET A 149 -13.22 -4.57 16.06
C MET A 149 -12.04 -3.82 16.69
N ALA A 150 -12.29 -2.92 17.65
CA ALA A 150 -11.23 -2.22 18.37
C ALA A 150 -10.33 -3.19 19.15
N THR A 151 -10.92 -4.23 19.76
CA THR A 151 -10.16 -5.27 20.47
C THR A 151 -9.32 -6.09 19.49
N CYS A 152 -9.91 -6.53 18.38
CA CYS A 152 -9.23 -7.29 17.34
C CYS A 152 -8.08 -6.49 16.69
N SER A 153 -8.30 -5.21 16.39
CA SER A 153 -7.27 -4.30 15.86
C SER A 153 -6.11 -4.14 16.85
N LYS A 154 -6.39 -3.94 18.14
CA LYS A 154 -5.34 -3.86 19.18
C LYS A 154 -4.53 -5.15 19.28
N GLU A 155 -5.19 -6.30 19.21
CA GLU A 155 -4.53 -7.60 19.27
C GLU A 155 -3.67 -7.86 18.02
N LEU A 156 -4.19 -7.55 16.83
CA LEU A 156 -3.44 -7.59 15.58
C LEU A 156 -2.17 -6.73 15.67
N MET A 157 -2.31 -5.46 16.08
CA MET A 157 -1.18 -4.54 16.20
C MET A 157 -0.15 -5.02 17.23
N LYS A 158 -0.61 -5.61 18.35
CA LYS A 158 0.27 -6.22 19.35
C LYS A 158 1.07 -7.39 18.75
N ASN A 159 0.42 -8.28 18.00
CA ASN A 159 1.07 -9.42 17.38
C ASN A 159 2.05 -8.98 16.29
N LEU A 160 1.67 -8.02 15.44
CA LEU A 160 2.57 -7.43 14.45
C LEU A 160 3.80 -6.80 15.07
N LYS A 161 3.65 -6.09 16.20
CA LYS A 161 4.78 -5.53 16.92
C LYS A 161 5.74 -6.61 17.42
N ILE A 162 5.22 -7.69 18.00
CA ILE A 162 6.03 -8.84 18.47
C ILE A 162 6.81 -9.43 17.29
N VAL A 163 6.13 -9.66 16.16
CA VAL A 163 6.76 -10.18 14.94
C VAL A 163 7.89 -9.24 14.47
N ALA A 164 7.65 -7.93 14.42
CA ALA A 164 8.63 -6.96 13.94
C ALA A 164 9.87 -6.83 14.84
N GLU A 165 9.74 -7.01 16.15
CA GLU A 165 10.83 -6.93 17.13
C GLU A 165 11.59 -8.25 17.34
N SER A 166 10.97 -9.39 16.98
CA SER A 166 11.53 -10.72 17.21
C SER A 166 12.78 -11.00 16.33
N PRO A 167 13.83 -11.66 16.87
CA PRO A 167 15.05 -11.97 16.12
C PRO A 167 14.93 -13.17 15.15
N MET A 168 13.85 -13.93 15.21
CA MET A 168 13.70 -15.20 14.50
C MET A 168 12.30 -15.26 13.89
N PRO A 169 12.13 -15.75 12.65
CA PRO A 169 10.81 -15.94 12.09
C PRO A 169 10.03 -16.90 12.99
N LEU A 170 8.81 -16.52 13.39
CA LEU A 170 7.95 -17.33 14.24
C LEU A 170 7.64 -18.67 13.51
N ASP A 171 8.03 -19.79 14.13
CA ASP A 171 7.75 -21.17 13.66
C ASP A 171 6.26 -21.55 13.85
N HIS A 172 5.46 -20.66 14.42
CA HIS A 172 4.03 -20.85 14.68
C HIS A 172 3.26 -19.66 14.13
N ASP A 173 2.03 -19.90 13.66
CA ASP A 173 1.10 -18.84 13.25
C ASP A 173 0.84 -17.91 14.46
N PRO A 174 1.43 -16.71 14.49
CA PRO A 174 1.33 -15.83 15.65
C PRO A 174 0.00 -15.09 15.70
N PHE A 175 -0.86 -15.30 14.69
CA PHE A 175 -2.12 -14.60 14.56
C PHE A 175 -3.24 -15.48 15.11
N VAL A 176 -3.89 -14.99 16.16
CA VAL A 176 -5.16 -15.57 16.63
C VAL A 176 -6.16 -15.48 15.49
N ALA A 177 -6.81 -16.61 15.18
CA ALA A 177 -7.85 -16.69 14.17
C ALA A 177 -8.86 -15.56 14.37
N PHE A 178 -9.12 -14.79 13.30
CA PHE A 178 -10.23 -13.84 13.31
C PHE A 178 -11.52 -14.62 13.63
N PRO A 179 -12.45 -14.05 14.43
CA PRO A 179 -13.70 -14.75 14.72
C PRO A 179 -14.40 -15.14 13.41
N GLU A 180 -14.57 -16.45 13.18
CA GLU A 180 -15.18 -17.00 11.94
C GLU A 180 -16.64 -16.56 11.72
N ASN A 181 -17.23 -15.88 12.70
CA ASN A 181 -18.66 -15.63 12.80
C ASN A 181 -19.14 -14.36 12.09
N PHE A 182 -18.28 -13.68 11.34
CA PHE A 182 -18.69 -12.48 10.64
C PHE A 182 -19.16 -12.84 9.22
N LYS A 183 -20.44 -12.60 8.95
CA LYS A 183 -20.96 -12.55 7.58
C LYS A 183 -20.65 -11.17 7.01
N PHE A 184 -19.94 -11.11 5.89
CA PHE A 184 -19.47 -9.85 5.30
C PHE A 184 -20.11 -9.62 3.94
N GLU A 185 -20.73 -8.46 3.74
CA GLU A 185 -21.27 -8.06 2.43
C GLU A 185 -20.19 -7.55 1.48
N LYS A 186 -19.10 -6.98 2.01
CA LYS A 186 -17.93 -6.54 1.24
C LYS A 186 -16.70 -7.28 1.71
N LYS A 187 -16.02 -7.94 0.79
CA LYS A 187 -14.83 -8.73 1.09
C LYS A 187 -13.58 -7.87 0.85
N VAL A 188 -13.17 -7.13 1.87
CA VAL A 188 -11.83 -6.53 1.89
C VAL A 188 -10.88 -7.55 2.49
N SER A 189 -9.82 -7.89 1.77
CA SER A 189 -8.78 -8.80 2.22
C SER A 189 -7.56 -8.03 2.74
N LEU A 190 -6.88 -8.59 3.74
CA LEU A 190 -5.59 -8.10 4.22
C LEU A 190 -4.57 -9.24 4.16
N SER A 191 -3.48 -9.00 3.45
CA SER A 191 -2.32 -9.89 3.43
C SER A 191 -1.12 -9.19 4.06
N ILE A 192 -0.39 -9.87 4.94
CA ILE A 192 0.83 -9.34 5.55
C ILE A 192 2.00 -10.25 5.21
N TYR A 193 3.09 -9.62 4.79
CA TYR A 193 4.35 -10.23 4.43
C TYR A 193 5.45 -9.77 5.38
N LEU A 194 6.33 -10.70 5.71
CA LEU A 194 7.48 -10.51 6.58
C LEU A 194 8.77 -10.57 5.75
N VAL A 195 9.62 -9.57 5.89
CA VAL A 195 11.01 -9.59 5.44
C VAL A 195 11.90 -9.81 6.67
N PRO A 196 12.46 -11.02 6.86
CA PRO A 196 13.18 -11.37 8.07
C PRO A 196 14.57 -10.70 8.12
N GLY A 197 14.98 -10.26 9.31
CA GLY A 197 16.35 -9.81 9.59
C GLY A 197 16.74 -8.45 9.02
N VAL A 198 15.81 -7.73 8.38
CA VAL A 198 16.04 -6.40 7.81
C VAL A 198 15.10 -5.40 8.47
N SER A 199 15.65 -4.32 9.01
CA SER A 199 14.83 -3.24 9.58
C SER A 199 14.09 -2.48 8.47
N PRO A 200 12.90 -1.89 8.74
CA PRO A 200 12.15 -1.16 7.72
C PRO A 200 12.96 -0.07 7.03
N LEU A 201 13.71 0.73 7.79
CA LEU A 201 14.54 1.78 7.22
C LEU A 201 15.62 1.23 6.29
N GLU A 202 16.29 0.15 6.69
CA GLU A 202 17.31 -0.51 5.87
C GLU A 202 16.70 -1.10 4.60
N TYR A 203 15.56 -1.77 4.72
CA TYR A 203 14.83 -2.34 3.60
C TYR A 203 14.40 -1.26 2.60
N PHE A 204 13.69 -0.23 3.08
CA PHE A 204 13.15 0.82 2.21
C PHE A 204 14.24 1.72 1.62
N SER A 205 15.38 1.89 2.31
CA SER A 205 16.51 2.65 1.76
C SER A 205 17.05 2.12 0.42
N ARG A 206 16.78 0.85 0.09
CA ARG A 206 17.12 0.23 -1.20
C ARG A 206 16.37 0.85 -2.39
N PHE A 207 15.24 1.52 -2.13
CA PHE A 207 14.42 2.16 -3.16
C PHE A 207 14.75 3.64 -3.38
N LEU A 208 15.69 4.23 -2.63
CA LEU A 208 16.12 5.60 -2.87
C LEU A 208 17.08 5.66 -4.06
N SER A 209 16.79 6.53 -5.03
CA SER A 209 17.75 6.90 -6.06
C SER A 209 18.93 7.67 -5.45
N PHE A 210 20.16 7.41 -5.90
CA PHE A 210 21.40 8.04 -5.39
C PHE A 210 21.37 9.58 -5.40
N ASP A 211 20.59 10.20 -6.30
CA ASP A 211 20.47 11.66 -6.41
C ASP A 211 19.53 12.28 -5.36
N SER A 212 18.69 11.48 -4.71
CA SER A 212 17.72 11.92 -3.71
C SER A 212 18.32 11.99 -2.30
N ALA A 213 19.63 12.28 -2.14
CA ALA A 213 20.32 12.30 -0.85
C ALA A 213 19.71 13.35 0.11
N HIS A 214 18.63 12.96 0.78
CA HIS A 214 17.99 13.73 1.83
C HIS A 214 18.89 13.59 3.05
N SER A 215 19.70 14.62 3.29
CA SER A 215 20.61 14.76 4.43
C SER A 215 19.91 14.70 5.81
N GLY A 216 18.59 14.46 5.85
CA GLY A 216 17.76 14.36 7.05
C GLY A 216 17.44 12.92 7.51
N ILE A 217 17.85 11.87 6.78
CA ILE A 217 17.64 10.48 7.23
C ILE A 217 18.66 10.15 8.33
N THR A 218 18.26 10.39 9.57
CA THR A 218 19.03 9.98 10.75
C THR A 218 18.80 8.50 11.01
N LYS A 219 19.84 7.67 10.88
CA LYS A 219 19.83 6.26 11.30
C LYS A 219 19.68 6.17 12.81
N ASN A 220 18.45 6.20 13.31
CA ASN A 220 18.18 5.88 14.70
C ASN A 220 18.42 4.37 14.93
N ARG A 221 18.78 3.98 16.16
CA ARG A 221 18.84 2.57 16.56
C ARG A 221 17.43 1.99 16.49
N VAL A 222 17.11 1.34 15.37
CA VAL A 222 15.80 0.76 15.13
C VAL A 222 15.64 -0.47 16.03
N LYS A 223 14.58 -0.49 16.85
CA LYS A 223 14.21 -1.66 17.68
C LYS A 223 13.71 -2.85 16.84
N LEU A 224 13.16 -2.53 15.67
CA LEU A 224 12.60 -3.49 14.73
C LEU A 224 13.71 -4.24 13.98
N LYS A 225 13.63 -5.56 14.03
CA LYS A 225 14.57 -6.48 13.38
C LYS A 225 14.04 -6.99 12.05
N ASN A 226 12.73 -6.94 11.84
CA ASN A 226 12.07 -7.38 10.63
C ASN A 226 11.24 -6.25 10.01
N THR A 227 10.99 -6.34 8.71
CA THR A 227 10.10 -5.43 7.99
C THR A 227 8.77 -6.11 7.71
N LEU A 228 7.69 -5.37 7.92
CA LEU A 228 6.33 -5.82 7.63
C LEU A 228 5.75 -5.04 6.46
N ILE A 229 5.12 -5.76 5.53
CA ILE A 229 4.53 -5.24 4.30
C ILE A 229 3.08 -5.73 4.24
N GLY A 230 2.14 -4.81 4.25
CA GLY A 230 0.70 -5.07 4.18
C GLY A 230 0.14 -4.75 2.80
N TYR A 231 -0.76 -5.60 2.35
CA TYR A 231 -1.57 -5.39 1.16
C TYR A 231 -3.05 -5.49 1.50
N ILE A 232 -3.81 -4.46 1.16
CA ILE A 232 -5.27 -4.45 1.26
C ILE A 232 -5.84 -4.61 -0.14
N GLY A 233 -6.53 -5.72 -0.39
CA GLY A 233 -7.15 -5.99 -1.69
C GLY A 233 -8.67 -6.09 -1.57
N PHE A 234 -9.39 -5.64 -2.58
CA PHE A 234 -10.84 -5.82 -2.65
C PHE A 234 -11.14 -7.09 -3.45
N SER A 235 -12.00 -7.94 -2.90
CA SER A 235 -12.47 -9.17 -3.55
C SER A 235 -13.97 -9.09 -3.83
N ASP A 236 -14.38 -9.65 -4.97
CA ASP A 236 -15.78 -9.85 -5.36
C ASP A 236 -16.43 -10.99 -4.54
#